data_AF-A0A529L1K9-F1
#
_entry.id   AF-A0A529L1K9-F1
#
_cell.length_a   1.000
_cell.length_b   1.000
_cell.length_c   1.000
_cell.angle_alpha   90.00
_cell.angle_beta   90.00
_cell.angle_gamma   90.00
#
_symmetry.space_group_name_H-M   'P 1'
#
loop_
_entity.id
_entity.type
_entity.pdbx_description
1 polymer ?
#
loop_
_entity_poly.entity_id
_entity_poly.type
_entity_poly.pdbx_seq_one_letter_code
_entity_poly.pdbx_strand_id
1 'polypeptide(L)'
;MASIMTNAAALTALQSLNATNKSLEQTQARISTGYRVSEASDNAAYWSIATTMRSDNSALSTVQDALGLGASKVDTAYTGMNNVLDTIGKIKTKLLSSVGQSDANKAKTQTEITTLQAQMKS
;
A
#
# COMPACT_ATOMS: atom_id res chain seq x y z
N MET A 1 -56.46 36.69 -14.36
CA MET A 1 -56.48 37.25 -15.73
C MET A 1 -55.53 36.43 -16.59
N ALA A 2 -56.06 35.55 -17.45
CA ALA A 2 -55.27 34.88 -18.46
C ALA A 2 -55.23 35.80 -19.70
N SER A 3 -54.08 36.43 -19.94
CA SER A 3 -53.82 37.12 -21.20
C SER A 3 -53.43 36.05 -22.24
N ILE A 4 -54.03 36.09 -23.43
CA ILE A 4 -53.65 35.22 -24.56
C ILE A 4 -52.15 35.38 -24.90
N MET A 5 -51.57 36.54 -24.59
CA MET A 5 -50.17 36.87 -24.85
C MET A 5 -49.21 36.48 -23.72
N THR A 6 -49.70 36.09 -22.54
CA THR A 6 -48.84 35.74 -21.40
C THR A 6 -49.49 34.64 -20.59
N ASN A 7 -49.19 33.40 -20.97
CA ASN A 7 -49.69 32.21 -20.28
C ASN A 7 -48.85 31.95 -19.02
N ALA A 8 -49.29 32.54 -17.90
CA ALA A 8 -48.63 32.38 -16.60
C ALA A 8 -48.50 30.91 -16.15
N ALA A 9 -49.48 30.06 -16.50
CA ALA A 9 -49.42 28.63 -16.17
C ALA A 9 -48.31 27.91 -16.96
N ALA A 10 -48.15 28.24 -18.25
CA ALA A 10 -47.07 27.71 -19.08
C ALA A 10 -45.69 28.20 -18.64
N LEU A 11 -45.57 29.46 -18.19
CA LEU A 11 -44.32 30.00 -17.65
C LEU A 11 -43.92 29.31 -16.33
N THR A 12 -44.87 29.06 -15.44
CA THR A 12 -44.63 28.30 -14.20
C THR A 12 -44.22 26.86 -14.52
N ALA A 13 -44.88 26.20 -15.47
CA ALA A 13 -44.51 24.87 -15.91
C ALA A 13 -43.09 24.84 -16.52
N LEU A 14 -42.72 25.85 -17.32
CA LEU A 14 -41.38 25.99 -17.88
C LEU A 14 -40.32 26.21 -16.79
N GLN A 15 -40.62 26.99 -15.76
CA GLN A 15 -39.72 27.18 -14.62
C GLN A 15 -39.50 25.88 -13.85
N SER A 16 -40.58 25.11 -13.60
CA SER A 16 -40.50 23.78 -12.98
C SER A 16 -39.74 22.77 -13.85
N LEU A 17 -39.90 22.82 -15.18
CA LEU A 17 -39.16 21.97 -16.11
C LEU A 17 -37.67 22.31 -16.10
N ASN A 18 -37.31 23.60 -16.14
CA ASN A 18 -35.92 24.04 -16.05
C ASN A 18 -35.29 23.65 -14.71
N ALA A 19 -36.03 23.75 -13.60
CA ALA A 19 -35.56 23.28 -12.29
C ALA A 19 -35.33 21.76 -12.25
N THR A 20 -36.24 20.99 -12.87
CA THR A 20 -36.10 19.53 -13.01
C THR A 20 -34.89 19.16 -13.85
N ASN A 21 -34.70 19.80 -15.01
CA ASN A 21 -33.55 19.55 -15.88
C ASN A 21 -32.22 19.85 -15.17
N LYS A 22 -32.13 20.97 -14.46
CA LYS A 22 -30.94 21.31 -13.66
C LYS A 22 -30.65 20.25 -12.59
N SER A 23 -31.68 19.73 -11.93
CA SER A 23 -31.54 18.68 -10.91
C SER A 23 -31.12 17.34 -11.53
N LEU A 24 -31.62 17.05 -12.73
CA LEU A 24 -31.25 15.87 -13.50
C LEU A 24 -29.78 15.93 -13.94
N GLU A 25 -29.32 17.06 -14.47
CA GLU A 25 -27.91 17.27 -14.85
C GLU A 25 -26.96 17.08 -13.65
N GLN A 26 -27.30 17.64 -12.48
CA GLN A 26 -26.51 17.42 -11.26
C GLN A 26 -26.47 15.94 -10.86
N THR A 27 -27.60 15.23 -10.97
CA THR A 27 -27.66 13.80 -10.66
C THR A 27 -26.82 12.99 -11.63
N GLN A 28 -26.89 13.31 -12.94
CA GLN A 28 -26.06 12.67 -13.96
C GLN A 28 -24.57 12.94 -13.74
N ALA A 29 -24.18 14.17 -13.39
CA ALA A 29 -22.80 14.51 -13.08
C ALA A 29 -22.27 13.72 -11.86
N ARG A 30 -23.09 13.54 -10.83
CA ARG A 30 -22.75 12.68 -9.67
C ARG A 30 -22.65 11.21 -10.04
N ILE A 31 -23.52 10.70 -10.91
CA ILE A 31 -23.44 9.32 -11.41
C ILE A 31 -22.18 9.12 -12.24
N SER A 32 -21.84 10.06 -13.12
CA SER A 32 -20.68 9.98 -14.00
C SER A 32 -19.35 10.07 -13.24
N THR A 33 -19.26 10.95 -12.23
CA THR A 33 -18.04 11.15 -11.44
C THR A 33 -17.95 10.21 -10.24
N GLY A 34 -19.07 9.64 -9.79
CA GLY A 34 -19.18 8.92 -8.53
C GLY A 34 -19.08 9.80 -7.27
N TYR A 35 -18.91 11.12 -7.43
CA TYR A 35 -18.72 12.04 -6.31
C TYR A 35 -19.96 12.90 -6.07
N ARG A 36 -20.37 12.99 -4.81
CA ARG A 36 -21.46 13.90 -4.41
C ARG A 36 -21.07 15.38 -4.49
N VAL A 37 -19.77 15.67 -4.28
CA VAL A 37 -19.14 17.00 -4.39
C VAL A 37 -17.94 16.80 -5.32
N SER A 38 -18.09 17.22 -6.58
CA SER A 38 -17.05 17.03 -7.60
C SER A 38 -16.17 18.27 -7.70
N GLU A 39 -16.77 19.44 -7.63
CA GLU A 39 -16.10 20.73 -7.76
C GLU A 39 -16.09 21.53 -6.45
N ALA A 40 -15.17 22.49 -6.34
CA ALA A 40 -15.13 23.42 -5.21
C ALA A 40 -16.37 24.35 -5.18
N SER A 41 -17.01 24.55 -6.33
CA SER A 41 -18.26 25.29 -6.52
C SER A 41 -19.47 24.60 -5.84
N ASP A 42 -19.46 23.27 -5.77
CA ASP A 42 -20.54 22.49 -5.14
C ASP A 42 -20.55 22.65 -3.62
N ASN A 43 -19.35 22.58 -3.00
CA ASN A 43 -19.14 22.83 -1.58
C ASN A 43 -17.63 22.94 -1.26
N ALA A 44 -17.10 24.16 -1.16
CA ALA A 44 -15.66 24.38 -0.99
C ALA A 44 -15.07 23.71 0.26
N ALA A 45 -15.80 23.70 1.39
CA ALA A 45 -15.33 23.11 2.64
C ALA A 45 -15.23 21.58 2.54
N TYR A 46 -16.30 20.92 2.07
CA TYR A 46 -16.28 19.46 1.90
C TYR A 46 -15.37 19.02 0.75
N TRP A 47 -15.25 19.83 -0.31
CA TRP A 47 -14.30 19.56 -1.39
C TRP A 47 -12.86 19.61 -0.88
N SER A 48 -12.50 20.64 -0.09
CA SER A 48 -11.15 20.73 0.50
C SER A 48 -10.84 19.56 1.41
N ILE A 49 -11.77 19.18 2.31
CA ILE A 49 -11.58 18.03 3.20
C ILE A 49 -11.45 16.74 2.38
N ALA A 50 -12.34 16.52 1.41
CA ALA A 50 -12.31 15.32 0.56
C ALA A 50 -11.02 15.25 -0.28
N THR A 51 -10.53 16.38 -0.79
CA THR A 51 -9.26 16.44 -1.54
C THR A 51 -8.07 16.14 -0.65
N THR A 52 -8.01 16.70 0.56
CA THR A 52 -6.99 16.33 1.56
C THR A 52 -7.05 14.85 1.90
N MET A 53 -8.24 14.31 2.20
CA MET A 53 -8.40 12.88 2.49
C MET A 53 -7.97 11.98 1.32
N ARG A 54 -8.25 12.37 0.07
CA ARG A 54 -7.77 11.62 -1.12
C ARG A 54 -6.24 11.65 -1.21
N SER A 55 -5.63 12.81 -0.97
CA SER A 55 -4.17 12.96 -0.93
C SER A 55 -3.55 12.10 0.17
N ASP A 56 -4.13 12.14 1.36
CA ASP A 56 -3.68 11.34 2.50
C ASP A 56 -3.78 9.84 2.21
N ASN A 57 -4.87 9.40 1.57
CA ASN A 57 -5.02 8.00 1.17
C ASN A 57 -3.93 7.55 0.17
N SER A 58 -3.57 8.39 -0.79
CA SER A 58 -2.46 8.10 -1.71
C SER A 58 -1.11 8.01 -0.98
N ALA A 59 -0.85 8.93 -0.06
CA ALA A 59 0.36 8.92 0.76
C ALA A 59 0.43 7.67 1.65
N LEU A 60 -0.69 7.30 2.30
CA LEU A 60 -0.79 6.09 3.13
C LEU A 60 -0.59 4.81 2.31
N SER A 61 -1.09 4.75 1.06
CA SER A 61 -0.81 3.62 0.17
C SER A 61 0.68 3.46 -0.09
N THR A 62 1.40 4.56 -0.35
CA THR A 62 2.86 4.50 -0.54
C THR A 62 3.59 4.06 0.73
N VAL A 63 3.14 4.52 1.91
CA VAL A 63 3.69 4.07 3.20
C VAL A 63 3.44 2.58 3.39
N GLN A 64 2.25 2.08 3.04
CA GLN A 64 1.92 0.66 3.11
C GLN A 64 2.83 -0.19 2.20
N ASP A 65 3.08 0.26 0.97
CA ASP A 65 4.00 -0.42 0.06
C ASP A 65 5.43 -0.45 0.63
N ALA A 66 5.89 0.67 1.19
CA ALA A 66 7.20 0.77 1.83
C ALA A 66 7.32 -0.17 3.06
N LEU A 67 6.26 -0.26 3.88
CA LEU A 67 6.18 -1.19 5.00
C LEU A 67 6.16 -2.65 4.52
N GLY A 68 5.45 -2.96 3.44
CA GLY A 68 5.44 -4.28 2.81
C GLY A 68 6.83 -4.70 2.33
N LEU A 69 7.54 -3.78 1.65
CA LEU A 69 8.93 -4.00 1.26
C LEU A 69 9.85 -4.18 2.47
N GLY A 70 9.66 -3.38 3.52
CA GLY A 70 10.38 -3.49 4.78
C GLY A 70 10.18 -4.86 5.44
N ALA A 71 8.95 -5.34 5.49
CA ALA A 71 8.61 -6.66 6.00
C ALA A 71 9.30 -7.77 5.18
N SER A 72 9.28 -7.70 3.84
CA SER A 72 9.98 -8.68 3.00
C SER A 72 11.51 -8.65 3.20
N LYS A 73 12.10 -7.47 3.43
CA LYS A 73 13.54 -7.36 3.76
C LYS A 73 13.85 -8.02 5.10
N VAL A 74 13.02 -7.78 6.12
CA VAL A 74 13.18 -8.42 7.44
C VAL A 74 13.01 -9.93 7.35
N ASP A 75 12.03 -10.40 6.57
CA ASP A 75 11.81 -11.84 6.34
C ASP A 75 13.02 -12.50 5.65
N THR A 76 13.55 -11.86 4.60
CA THR A 76 14.78 -12.31 3.92
C THR A 76 15.96 -12.36 4.90
N ALA A 77 16.12 -11.33 5.74
CA ALA A 77 17.16 -11.30 6.76
C ALA A 77 16.96 -12.42 7.79
N TYR A 78 15.72 -12.71 8.18
CA TYR A 78 15.39 -13.80 9.10
C TYR A 78 15.71 -15.16 8.49
N THR A 79 15.34 -15.41 7.23
CA THR A 79 15.73 -16.63 6.51
C THR A 79 17.25 -16.76 6.39
N GLY A 80 17.96 -15.68 6.05
CA GLY A 80 19.43 -15.67 6.01
C GLY A 80 20.04 -15.99 7.38
N MET A 81 19.46 -15.45 8.44
CA MET A 81 19.90 -15.70 9.82
C MET A 81 19.63 -17.15 10.26
N ASN A 82 18.55 -17.78 9.81
CA ASN A 82 18.32 -19.22 10.04
C ASN A 82 19.39 -20.10 9.35
N ASN A 83 19.82 -19.74 8.14
CA ASN A 83 20.92 -20.44 7.45
C ASN A 83 22.25 -20.28 8.21
N VAL A 84 22.51 -19.08 8.75
CA VAL A 84 23.65 -18.84 9.64
C VAL A 84 23.57 -19.71 10.89
N LEU A 85 22.40 -19.81 11.52
CA LEU A 85 22.18 -20.63 12.71
C LEU A 85 22.47 -22.12 12.44
N ASP A 86 21.98 -22.65 11.32
CA ASP A 86 22.26 -24.04 10.89
C ASP A 86 23.76 -24.27 10.65
N THR A 87 24.43 -23.30 10.00
CA THR A 87 25.88 -23.37 9.74
C THR A 87 26.69 -23.36 11.04
N ILE A 88 26.31 -22.54 12.02
CA ILE A 88 26.91 -22.55 13.36
C ILE A 88 26.68 -23.90 14.05
N GLY A 89 25.50 -24.49 13.90
CA GLY A 89 25.20 -25.84 14.38
C GLY A 89 26.16 -26.89 13.80
N LYS A 90 26.40 -26.84 12.48
CA LYS A 90 27.38 -27.71 11.80
C LYS A 90 28.80 -27.50 12.30
N ILE A 91 29.23 -26.25 12.51
CA ILE A 91 30.54 -25.93 13.10
C ILE A 91 30.66 -26.55 14.49
N LYS A 92 29.64 -26.41 15.34
CA LYS A 92 29.64 -27.00 16.69
C LYS A 92 29.78 -28.52 16.65
N THR A 93 29.02 -29.20 15.79
CA THR A 93 29.11 -30.66 15.64
C THR A 93 30.48 -31.10 15.14
N LYS A 94 31.05 -30.41 14.15
CA LYS A 94 32.40 -30.69 13.64
C LYS A 94 33.46 -30.48 14.73
N LEU A 95 33.36 -29.39 15.49
CA LEU A 95 34.27 -29.09 16.60
C LEU A 95 34.22 -30.18 17.68
N LEU A 96 33.02 -30.62 18.08
CA LEU A 96 32.88 -31.74 19.03
C LEU A 96 33.46 -33.05 18.47
N SER A 97 33.24 -33.35 17.18
CA SER A 97 33.77 -34.57 16.55
C SER A 97 35.30 -34.58 16.42
N SER A 98 35.93 -33.41 16.47
CA SER A 98 37.38 -33.25 16.48
C SER A 98 38.02 -33.57 17.84
N VAL A 99 37.24 -33.62 18.93
CA VAL A 99 37.74 -33.96 20.26
C VAL A 99 38.12 -35.45 20.27
N GLY A 100 39.40 -35.75 20.51
CA GLY A 100 39.94 -37.12 20.51
C GLY A 100 40.58 -37.58 19.19
N GLN A 101 40.61 -36.73 18.16
CA GLN A 101 41.33 -37.04 16.90
C GLN A 101 42.82 -36.69 16.96
N SER A 102 43.63 -37.28 16.07
CA SER A 102 45.04 -36.90 15.87
C SER A 102 45.17 -35.47 15.32
N ASP A 103 46.31 -34.83 15.54
CA ASP A 103 46.49 -33.41 15.17
C ASP A 103 46.36 -33.14 13.66
N ALA A 104 46.71 -34.13 12.82
CA ALA A 104 46.48 -34.05 11.38
C ALA A 104 44.97 -34.01 11.00
N ASN A 105 44.12 -34.71 11.76
CA ASN A 105 42.67 -34.73 11.53
C ASN A 105 41.99 -33.47 12.11
N LYS A 106 42.52 -32.93 13.22
CA LYS A 106 42.12 -31.60 13.73
C LYS A 106 42.40 -30.50 12.70
N ALA A 107 43.57 -30.54 12.04
CA ALA A 107 43.92 -29.59 10.99
C ALA A 107 42.93 -29.64 9.81
N LYS A 108 42.52 -30.84 9.36
CA LYS A 108 41.49 -30.99 8.33
C LYS A 108 40.14 -30.41 8.76
N THR A 109 39.72 -30.69 10.00
CA THR A 109 38.46 -30.17 10.55
C THR A 109 38.48 -28.65 10.67
N GLN A 110 39.61 -28.05 11.02
CA GLN A 110 39.78 -26.59 11.07
C GLN A 110 39.64 -25.94 9.69
N THR A 111 40.16 -26.58 8.62
CA THR A 111 39.96 -26.12 7.25
C THR A 111 38.48 -26.12 6.87
N GLU A 112 37.75 -27.18 7.21
CA GLU A 112 36.30 -27.28 6.94
C GLU A 112 35.50 -26.22 7.72
N ILE A 113 35.85 -25.98 9.00
CA ILE A 113 35.24 -24.91 9.81
C ILE A 113 35.52 -23.53 9.17
N THR A 114 36.73 -23.31 8.67
CA THR A 114 37.10 -22.05 8.00
C THR A 114 36.27 -21.83 6.73
N THR A 115 36.02 -22.88 5.95
CA THR A 115 35.13 -22.82 4.78
C THR A 115 33.68 -22.50 5.18
N LEU A 116 33.16 -23.12 6.24
CA LEU A 116 31.80 -22.82 6.75
C LEU A 116 31.70 -21.38 7.27
N GLN A 117 32.75 -20.87 7.92
CA GLN A 117 32.81 -19.46 8.33
C GLN A 117 32.87 -18.50 7.13
N ALA A 118 33.53 -18.89 6.04
CA ALA A 118 33.55 -18.10 4.81
C ALA A 118 32.17 -18.06 4.14
N GLN A 119 31.44 -19.18 4.11
CA GLN A 119 30.06 -19.25 3.59
C GLN A 119 29.06 -18.38 4.35
N MET A 120 29.31 -18.09 5.63
CA MET A 120 28.47 -17.18 6.42
C MET A 120 28.77 -15.69 6.16
N LYS A 121 29.95 -15.37 5.64
CA LYS A 121 30.37 -13.99 5.36
C LYS A 121 29.96 -13.52 3.96
N SER A 122 29.72 -14.47 3.04
CA SER A 122 29.20 -14.23 1.69
C SER A 122 27.68 -14.20 1.68
#